data_AF-A0A7H8PYC2-F1
#
_entry.id   AF-A0A7H8PYC2-F1
#
_cell.length_a   1.000
_cell.length_b   1.000
_cell.length_c   1.000
_cell.angle_alpha   90.00
_cell.angle_beta   90.00
_cell.angle_gamma   90.00
#
_symmetry.space_group_name_H-M   'P 1'
#
loop_
_entity.id
_entity.type
_entity.pdbx_description
1 polymer ?
#
loop_
_entity_poly.entity_id
_entity_poly.type
_entity_poly.pdbx_seq_one_letter_code
_entity_poly.pdbx_strand_id
1 'polypeptide(L)'
;MKGFTCSGFAAATAAALALSQSVSALEGLTAPGLITACKAHEENRQSPEATSCRAFIQGYLSASTDVVASEDQPSPFVARAIRTRASRLSEDAEQRLNSRYCLPGSTAIDTLAAKVAGISQPVAEEATAESLLIGVLNAHFRCDDAAGE
;
A
#
# COMPACT_ATOMS: atom_id res chain seq x y z
N MET A 1 -53.87 44.03 15.28
CA MET A 1 -53.04 43.22 16.21
C MET A 1 -51.86 42.66 15.44
N LYS A 2 -50.62 42.89 15.92
CA LYS A 2 -49.36 42.15 15.70
C LYS A 2 -49.03 41.78 14.24
N GLY A 3 -48.07 42.37 13.53
CA GLY A 3 -46.70 42.72 13.95
C GLY A 3 -45.84 41.46 14.01
N PHE A 4 -44.93 41.25 13.03
CA PHE A 4 -43.60 40.65 13.23
C PHE A 4 -42.80 40.70 11.91
N THR A 5 -41.84 41.63 11.84
CA THR A 5 -40.68 41.61 10.96
C THR A 5 -39.54 40.89 11.68
N CYS A 6 -38.90 39.92 11.01
CA CYS A 6 -37.54 39.44 11.31
C CYS A 6 -36.85 39.37 9.94
N SER A 7 -36.03 40.34 9.52
CA SER A 7 -34.67 40.63 9.98
C SER A 7 -33.79 39.41 10.19
N GLY A 8 -32.88 39.20 9.22
CA GLY A 8 -31.50 38.81 9.47
C GLY A 8 -31.20 37.32 9.52
N PHE A 9 -30.79 36.75 8.38
CA PHE A 9 -29.79 35.69 8.41
C PHE A 9 -28.51 36.19 7.76
N ALA A 10 -27.50 36.30 8.61
CA ALA A 10 -26.16 36.69 8.31
C ALA A 10 -25.52 35.77 7.27
N ALA A 11 -24.75 36.39 6.37
CA ALA A 11 -23.85 35.71 5.47
C ALA A 11 -22.82 34.90 6.27
N ALA A 12 -22.91 33.57 6.20
CA ALA A 12 -21.82 32.70 6.57
C ALA A 12 -20.96 32.48 5.33
N THR A 13 -19.92 33.30 5.18
CA THR A 13 -18.84 33.06 4.23
C THR A 13 -18.13 31.77 4.62
N ALA A 14 -18.45 30.69 3.93
CA ALA A 14 -17.67 29.47 3.95
C ALA A 14 -16.32 29.77 3.26
N ALA A 15 -15.33 30.15 4.06
CA ALA A 15 -13.94 30.09 3.64
C ALA A 15 -13.58 28.61 3.50
N ALA A 16 -13.80 28.07 2.30
CA ALA A 16 -13.25 26.79 1.91
C ALA A 16 -11.73 26.93 2.00
N LEU A 17 -11.16 26.29 3.02
CA LEU A 17 -9.73 26.03 3.13
C LEU A 17 -9.31 25.29 1.85
N ALA A 18 -8.77 26.05 0.90
CA ALA A 18 -7.93 25.51 -0.15
C ALA A 18 -6.69 24.93 0.54
N LEU A 19 -6.82 23.68 1.00
CA LEU A 19 -5.66 22.81 1.18
C LEU A 19 -5.09 22.57 -0.22
N SER A 20 -4.32 23.53 -0.69
CA SER A 20 -3.33 23.36 -1.74
C SER A 20 -2.21 22.49 -1.19
N GLN A 21 -2.54 21.26 -0.81
CA GLN A 21 -1.56 20.19 -0.84
C GLN A 21 -1.38 19.95 -2.33
N SER A 22 -0.25 20.41 -2.85
CA SER A 22 0.25 19.96 -4.12
C SER A 22 0.31 18.44 -4.04
N VAL A 23 -0.77 17.79 -4.49
CA VAL A 23 -0.72 16.46 -5.05
C VAL A 23 0.13 16.63 -6.30
N SER A 24 1.44 16.74 -6.11
CA SER A 24 2.37 16.26 -7.10
C SER A 24 1.92 14.82 -7.28
N ALA A 25 1.26 14.57 -8.41
CA ALA A 25 1.12 13.22 -8.89
C ALA A 25 2.50 12.57 -8.65
N LEU A 26 2.55 11.45 -7.92
CA LEU A 26 3.76 10.63 -7.79
C LEU A 26 4.11 10.05 -9.17
N GLU A 27 4.24 10.90 -10.19
CA GLU A 27 4.71 10.58 -11.52
C GLU A 27 6.16 10.11 -11.35
N GLY A 28 6.32 8.79 -11.42
CA GLY A 28 7.60 8.09 -11.41
C GLY A 28 8.43 8.35 -10.16
N LEU A 29 7.93 7.98 -8.97
CA LEU A 29 8.83 7.89 -7.82
C LEU A 29 9.99 6.95 -8.18
N THR A 30 11.22 7.46 -8.12
CA THR A 30 12.41 6.68 -8.41
C THR A 30 12.75 5.77 -7.23
N ALA A 31 13.46 4.68 -7.48
CA ALA A 31 13.97 3.81 -6.43
C ALA A 31 14.76 4.56 -5.34
N PRO A 32 15.74 5.44 -5.66
CA PRO A 32 16.44 6.21 -4.64
C PRO A 32 15.51 7.18 -3.88
N GLY A 33 14.50 7.76 -4.55
CA GLY A 33 13.48 8.59 -3.92
C GLY A 33 12.69 7.81 -2.87
N LEU A 34 12.24 6.60 -3.22
CA LEU A 34 11.52 5.73 -2.29
C LEU A 34 12.41 5.29 -1.10
N ILE A 35 13.67 4.92 -1.33
CA ILE A 35 14.61 4.57 -0.25
C ILE A 35 14.75 5.74 0.74
N THR A 36 14.94 6.95 0.21
CA THR A 36 15.12 8.16 1.02
C THR A 36 13.86 8.46 1.85
N ALA A 37 12.69 8.38 1.22
CA ALA A 37 11.42 8.56 1.90
C ALA A 37 11.20 7.53 3.03
N CYS A 38 11.56 6.26 2.78
CA CYS A 38 11.40 5.22 3.79
C CYS A 38 12.45 5.29 4.91
N LYS A 39 13.65 5.80 4.65
CA LYS A 39 14.59 6.16 5.73
C LYS A 39 14.04 7.26 6.63
N ALA A 40 13.44 8.30 6.04
CA ALA A 40 12.76 9.35 6.79
C ALA A 40 11.56 8.81 7.60
N HIS A 41 10.86 7.77 7.10
CA HIS A 41 9.83 7.06 7.87
C HIS A 41 10.38 6.37 9.12
N GLU A 42 11.52 5.71 9.01
CA GLU A 42 12.18 5.06 10.16
C GLU A 42 12.68 6.07 11.19
N GLU A 43 13.16 7.23 10.76
CA GLU A 43 13.68 8.29 11.64
C GLU A 43 12.55 9.13 12.27
N ASN A 44 11.57 9.55 11.47
CA ASN A 44 10.45 10.38 11.89
C ASN A 44 9.19 10.10 11.06
N ARG A 45 8.32 9.25 11.61
CA ARG A 45 7.03 8.82 11.02
C ARG A 45 6.05 9.94 10.68
N GLN A 46 6.25 11.16 11.19
CA GLN A 46 5.37 12.31 10.95
C GLN A 46 5.92 13.28 9.90
N SER A 47 7.11 13.01 9.35
CA SER A 47 7.68 13.84 8.29
C SER A 47 6.84 13.76 6.99
N PRO A 48 6.86 14.81 6.17
CA PRO A 48 6.27 14.76 4.82
C PRO A 48 6.83 13.60 3.99
N GLU A 49 8.14 13.34 4.10
CA GLU A 49 8.84 12.25 3.41
C GLU A 49 8.38 10.87 3.90
N ALA A 50 8.18 10.70 5.22
CA ALA A 50 7.60 9.48 5.77
C ALA A 50 6.18 9.23 5.23
N THR A 51 5.40 10.30 5.08
CA THR A 51 4.06 10.22 4.48
C THR A 51 4.14 9.76 3.03
N SER A 52 5.13 10.21 2.25
CA SER A 52 5.37 9.72 0.89
C SER A 52 5.71 8.22 0.83
N CYS A 53 6.57 7.72 1.73
CA CYS A 53 6.87 6.28 1.80
C CYS A 53 5.61 5.46 2.09
N ARG A 54 4.83 5.84 3.11
CA ARG A 54 3.59 5.15 3.47
C ARG A 54 2.57 5.18 2.35
N ALA A 55 2.36 6.35 1.73
CA ALA A 55 1.39 6.51 0.65
C ALA A 55 1.77 5.66 -0.56
N PHE A 56 3.06 5.61 -0.92
CA PHE A 56 3.54 4.77 -2.02
C PHE A 56 3.30 3.28 -1.74
N ILE A 57 3.74 2.79 -0.58
CA ILE A 57 3.56 1.37 -0.21
C ILE A 57 2.07 1.02 -0.14
N GLN A 58 1.25 1.85 0.50
CA GLN A 58 -0.19 1.62 0.59
C GLN A 58 -0.85 1.61 -0.79
N GLY A 59 -0.47 2.55 -1.67
CA GLY A 59 -0.97 2.61 -3.05
C GLY A 59 -0.59 1.37 -3.85
N TYR A 60 0.66 0.92 -3.74
CA TYR A 60 1.13 -0.30 -4.39
C TYR A 60 0.35 -1.53 -3.90
N LEU A 61 0.20 -1.71 -2.59
CA LEU A 61 -0.52 -2.85 -2.01
C LEU A 61 -2.00 -2.85 -2.38
N SER A 62 -2.64 -1.67 -2.43
CA SER A 62 -4.06 -1.57 -2.78
C SER A 62 -4.32 -1.84 -4.26
N ALA A 63 -3.33 -1.61 -5.12
CA ALA A 63 -3.43 -1.87 -6.56
C ALA A 63 -2.94 -3.28 -6.96
N SER A 64 -2.19 -3.97 -6.10
CA SER A 64 -1.60 -5.26 -6.42
C SER A 64 -2.54 -6.43 -6.14
N THR A 65 -2.75 -7.26 -7.15
CA THR A 65 -3.44 -8.56 -7.00
C THR A 65 -2.49 -9.67 -6.53
N ASP A 66 -1.18 -9.43 -6.56
CA ASP A 66 -0.17 -10.47 -6.31
C ASP A 66 0.20 -10.60 -4.82
N VAL A 67 -0.32 -9.72 -3.98
CA VAL A 67 0.01 -9.62 -2.56
C VAL A 67 -1.20 -9.95 -1.72
N VAL A 68 -1.03 -10.81 -0.72
CA VAL A 68 -2.05 -11.13 0.29
C VAL A 68 -1.46 -11.12 1.69
N ALA A 69 -2.31 -11.04 2.71
CA ALA A 69 -1.88 -11.25 4.08
C ALA A 69 -1.49 -12.73 4.27
N SER A 70 -0.41 -13.01 5.01
CA SER A 70 0.06 -14.37 5.26
C SER A 70 -1.02 -15.24 5.93
N GLU A 71 -1.83 -14.66 6.81
CA GLU A 71 -2.95 -15.33 7.46
C GLU A 71 -4.12 -15.68 6.52
N ASP A 72 -4.23 -15.01 5.37
CA ASP A 72 -5.26 -15.28 4.37
C ASP A 72 -4.87 -16.41 3.41
N GLN A 73 -3.64 -16.92 3.49
CA GLN A 73 -3.19 -18.00 2.63
C GLN A 73 -3.95 -19.29 2.96
N PRO A 74 -4.59 -19.93 1.96
CA PRO A 74 -5.28 -21.19 2.18
C PRO A 74 -4.26 -22.29 2.51
N SER A 75 -4.59 -23.13 3.49
CA SER A 75 -3.78 -24.34 3.75
C SER A 75 -3.66 -25.21 2.49
N PRO A 76 -2.61 -26.02 2.34
CA PRO A 76 -2.43 -26.90 1.18
C PRO A 76 -3.64 -27.80 0.89
N PHE A 77 -4.28 -28.33 1.93
CA PHE A 77 -5.50 -29.12 1.79
C PHE A 77 -6.65 -28.30 1.20
N VAL A 78 -6.87 -27.09 1.74
CA VAL A 78 -7.91 -26.17 1.26
C VAL A 78 -7.61 -25.73 -0.17
N ALA A 79 -6.36 -25.35 -0.48
CA ALA A 79 -5.95 -24.97 -1.83
C ALA A 79 -6.20 -26.09 -2.85
N ARG A 80 -5.87 -27.34 -2.51
CA ARG A 80 -6.16 -28.50 -3.37
C ARG A 80 -7.66 -28.76 -3.52
N ALA A 81 -8.42 -28.65 -2.42
CA ALA A 81 -9.88 -28.81 -2.46
C ALA A 81 -10.53 -27.75 -3.35
N ILE A 82 -10.10 -26.50 -3.24
CA ILE A 82 -10.59 -25.39 -4.06
C ILE A 82 -10.28 -25.65 -5.55
N ARG A 83 -9.03 -25.99 -5.91
CA ARG A 83 -8.62 -26.28 -7.30
C ARG A 83 -9.39 -27.44 -7.94
N THR A 84 -9.79 -28.44 -7.16
CA THR A 84 -10.46 -29.65 -7.68
C THR A 84 -11.98 -29.55 -7.72
N ARG A 85 -12.58 -28.63 -6.96
CA ARG A 85 -14.05 -28.57 -6.78
C ARG A 85 -14.70 -27.32 -7.32
N ALA A 86 -13.97 -26.22 -7.48
CA ALA A 86 -14.54 -24.98 -7.97
C ALA A 86 -14.41 -24.91 -9.50
N SER A 87 -15.54 -25.02 -10.20
CA SER A 87 -15.62 -24.72 -11.63
C SER A 87 -15.62 -23.21 -11.92
N ARG A 88 -15.93 -22.39 -10.90
CA ARG A 88 -15.77 -20.93 -10.88
C ARG A 88 -15.38 -20.51 -9.46
N LEU A 89 -14.25 -19.83 -9.35
CA LEU A 89 -13.79 -19.24 -8.11
C LEU A 89 -14.28 -17.79 -8.02
N SER A 90 -14.44 -17.28 -6.80
CA SER A 90 -14.54 -15.83 -6.62
C SER A 90 -13.17 -15.20 -6.88
N GLU A 91 -13.15 -13.94 -7.34
CA GLU A 91 -11.90 -13.20 -7.58
C GLU A 91 -10.99 -13.21 -6.35
N ASP A 92 -11.56 -13.04 -5.14
CA ASP A 92 -10.81 -13.13 -3.88
C ASP A 92 -10.16 -14.50 -3.65
N ALA A 93 -10.84 -15.59 -4.02
CA ALA A 93 -10.32 -16.94 -3.86
C ALA A 93 -9.24 -17.25 -4.90
N GLU A 94 -9.38 -16.75 -6.13
CA GLU A 94 -8.33 -16.83 -7.15
C GLU A 94 -7.10 -16.03 -6.73
N GLN A 95 -7.30 -14.82 -6.22
CA GLN A 95 -6.23 -13.95 -5.74
C GLN A 95 -5.42 -14.65 -4.64
N ARG A 96 -6.08 -15.20 -3.62
CA ARG A 96 -5.42 -15.93 -2.52
C ARG A 96 -4.68 -17.19 -2.96
N LEU A 97 -5.12 -17.83 -4.04
CA LEU A 97 -4.47 -19.03 -4.57
C LEU A 97 -3.29 -18.72 -5.50
N ASN A 98 -3.34 -17.56 -6.17
CA ASN A 98 -2.38 -17.16 -7.19
C ASN A 98 -1.43 -16.05 -6.71
N SER A 99 -1.61 -15.55 -5.48
CA SER A 99 -0.75 -14.55 -4.88
C SER A 99 0.69 -15.03 -4.83
N ARG A 100 1.61 -14.17 -5.25
CA ARG A 100 3.05 -14.43 -5.26
C ARG A 100 3.72 -14.06 -3.93
N TYR A 101 3.16 -13.06 -3.24
CA TYR A 101 3.76 -12.50 -2.05
C TYR A 101 2.80 -12.52 -0.85
N CYS A 102 3.36 -12.85 0.31
CA CYS A 102 2.64 -13.03 1.57
C CYS A 102 3.22 -12.07 2.60
N LEU A 103 2.42 -11.08 3.02
CA LEU A 103 2.83 -10.07 3.99
C LEU A 103 2.26 -10.34 5.39
N PRO A 104 3.03 -10.06 6.46
CA PRO A 104 2.51 -10.14 7.82
C PRO A 104 1.46 -9.04 8.02
N GLY A 105 0.18 -9.40 8.13
CA GLY A 105 -0.99 -8.54 7.95
C GLY A 105 -0.87 -7.10 8.45
N SER A 106 -1.33 -6.82 9.67
CA SER A 106 -1.49 -5.45 10.19
C SER A 106 -0.20 -4.60 10.27
N THR A 107 0.98 -5.19 10.06
CA THR A 107 2.29 -4.51 10.10
C THR A 107 2.97 -4.43 8.72
N ALA A 108 2.26 -4.76 7.64
CA ALA A 108 2.81 -4.86 6.29
C ALA A 108 3.55 -3.58 5.84
N ILE A 109 2.95 -2.40 6.09
CA ILE A 109 3.51 -1.12 5.63
C ILE A 109 4.82 -0.79 6.35
N ASP A 110 4.84 -0.85 7.69
CA ASP A 110 6.03 -0.54 8.48
C ASP A 110 7.16 -1.54 8.19
N THR A 111 6.82 -2.83 8.03
CA THR A 111 7.81 -3.87 7.72
C THR A 111 8.42 -3.65 6.34
N LEU A 112 7.60 -3.32 5.34
CA LEU A 112 8.09 -3.00 3.99
C LEU A 112 8.94 -1.73 3.99
N ALA A 113 8.50 -0.68 4.71
CA ALA A 113 9.26 0.56 4.83
C ALA A 113 10.66 0.31 5.41
N ALA A 114 10.76 -0.47 6.49
CA ALA A 114 12.04 -0.84 7.09
C ALA A 114 12.93 -1.64 6.12
N LYS A 115 12.37 -2.59 5.34
CA LYS A 115 13.14 -3.34 4.34
C LYS A 115 13.65 -2.46 3.21
N VAL A 116 12.83 -1.53 2.73
CA VAL A 116 13.22 -0.56 1.69
C VAL A 116 14.28 0.41 2.22
N ALA A 117 14.14 0.90 3.45
CA ALA A 117 15.10 1.80 4.09
C ALA A 117 16.48 1.14 4.28
N GLY A 118 16.50 -0.17 4.52
CA GLY A 118 17.71 -0.97 4.68
C GLY A 118 18.50 -1.24 3.40
N ILE A 119 17.98 -0.88 2.22
CA ILE A 119 18.70 -1.08 0.95
C ILE A 119 19.89 -0.12 0.87
N SER A 120 21.07 -0.70 0.66
CA SER A 120 22.30 0.04 0.43
C SER A 120 22.41 0.44 -1.04
N GLN A 121 22.75 1.71 -1.31
CA GLN A 121 23.08 2.19 -2.65
C GLN A 121 24.44 1.64 -3.12
N PRO A 122 24.70 1.51 -4.43
CA PRO A 122 23.97 2.09 -5.55
C PRO A 122 22.81 1.23 -6.06
N VAL A 123 21.70 1.90 -6.40
CA VAL A 123 20.61 1.33 -7.18
C VAL A 123 20.77 1.81 -8.63
N ALA A 124 20.35 1.01 -9.61
CA ALA A 124 20.40 1.42 -11.01
C ALA A 124 19.69 2.77 -11.21
N GLU A 125 20.29 3.64 -12.03
CA GLU A 125 19.84 5.02 -12.25
C GLU A 125 18.39 5.09 -12.79
N GLU A 126 18.01 4.09 -13.58
CA GLU A 126 16.69 3.95 -14.20
C GLU A 126 15.67 3.19 -13.33
N ALA A 127 16.05 2.78 -12.11
CA ALA A 127 15.18 1.94 -11.29
C ALA A 127 13.99 2.74 -10.76
N THR A 128 12.79 2.22 -11.01
CA THR A 128 11.54 2.77 -10.47
C THR A 128 11.33 2.30 -9.03
N ALA A 129 10.56 3.06 -8.25
CA ALA A 129 10.14 2.65 -6.92
C ALA A 129 9.36 1.32 -6.95
N GLU A 130 8.61 1.08 -8.02
CA GLU A 130 7.88 -0.17 -8.24
C GLU A 130 8.82 -1.37 -8.39
N SER A 131 9.83 -1.28 -9.27
CA SER A 131 10.77 -2.39 -9.49
C SER A 131 11.60 -2.68 -8.25
N LEU A 132 11.94 -1.65 -7.47
CA LEU A 132 12.58 -1.82 -6.17
C LEU A 132 11.66 -2.55 -5.17
N LEU A 133 10.39 -2.16 -5.07
CA LEU A 133 9.45 -2.79 -4.14
C LEU A 133 9.16 -4.25 -4.52
N ILE A 134 9.04 -4.54 -5.82
CA ILE A 134 8.98 -5.91 -6.35
C ILE A 134 10.25 -6.69 -5.95
N GLY A 135 11.43 -6.08 -6.03
CA GLY A 135 12.68 -6.68 -5.58
C GLY A 135 12.65 -7.05 -4.09
N VAL A 136 12.18 -6.14 -3.23
CA VAL A 136 12.00 -6.38 -1.79
C VAL A 136 11.02 -7.52 -1.52
N LEU A 137 9.89 -7.53 -2.21
CA LEU A 137 8.87 -8.59 -2.09
C LEU A 137 9.44 -9.96 -2.50
N ASN A 138 10.18 -10.02 -3.60
CA ASN A 138 10.84 -11.26 -4.04
C ASN A 138 11.90 -11.76 -3.07
N ALA A 139 12.65 -10.86 -2.41
CA ALA A 139 13.73 -11.24 -1.52
C ALA A 139 13.25 -11.68 -0.13
N HIS A 140 12.11 -11.15 0.33
CA HIS A 140 11.73 -11.25 1.75
C HIS A 140 10.31 -11.77 2.01
N PHE A 141 9.43 -11.78 1.01
CA PHE A 141 8.00 -11.99 1.23
C PHE A 141 7.37 -12.91 0.19
N ARG A 142 8.16 -13.79 -0.45
CA ARG A 142 7.57 -14.84 -1.28
C ARG A 142 6.68 -15.71 -0.40
N CYS A 143 5.47 -15.96 -0.87
CA CYS A 143 4.67 -17.01 -0.28
C CYS A 143 5.46 -18.31 -0.40
N ASP A 144 5.59 -19.05 0.71
CA ASP A 144 6.13 -20.39 0.63
C ASP A 144 5.21 -21.20 -0.30
N ASP A 145 5.81 -21.90 -1.25
CA ASP A 145 5.15 -22.94 -2.05
C ASP A 145 4.85 -24.17 -1.16
N ALA A 146 4.39 -23.96 0.09
CA ALA A 146 3.90 -24.99 1.00
C ALA A 146 2.52 -25.53 0.55
N ALA A 147 2.41 -25.73 -0.77
CA ALA A 147 1.55 -26.67 -1.46
C ALA A 147 2.33 -27.91 -1.93
N GLY A 148 3.38 -28.31 -1.20
CA GLY A 148 4.07 -29.58 -1.47
C GLY A 148 5.14 -29.94 -0.45
N GLU A 149 4.74 -30.55 0.66
CA GLU A 149 5.31 -31.79 1.23
C GLU A 149 4.20 -32.55 1.98
#